data_AF-A0A382U1G5-F1
#
_entry.id   AF-A0A382U1G5-F1
#
_cell.length_a   1.000
_cell.length_b   1.000
_cell.length_c   1.000
_cell.angle_alpha   90.00
_cell.angle_beta   90.00
_cell.angle_gamma   90.00
#
_symmetry.space_group_name_H-M   'P 1'
#
loop_
_entity.id
_entity.type
_entity.pdbx_description
1 polymer ?
#
loop_
_entity_poly.entity_id
_entity_poly.type
_entity_poly.pdbx_seq_one_letter_code
_entity_poly.pdbx_strand_id
1 'polypeptide(L)'
;VIQGAIEKGVQIYTNLIMKYAIATLLVIVLITVSLLKAALTFEENMTRDIEVYLPEGEESTDILIEVREDWATDLIIVYIETPNAGNPDYFNDPVVDNITYVPTLKEIAFLEETIDYNGQREDLATYQADRGDIDGIIFTLSISTLIKEFNSTNARFIEASEGK
;
A
#
# COMPACT_ATOMS: atom_id res chain seq x y z
N VAL A 1 -31.16 48.71 -14.80
CA VAL A 1 -32.38 47.87 -14.95
C VAL A 1 -32.17 46.47 -14.38
N ILE A 2 -31.08 45.77 -14.73
CA ILE A 2 -30.80 44.39 -14.29
C ILE A 2 -30.62 44.27 -12.75
N GLN A 3 -29.85 45.16 -12.11
CA GLN A 3 -29.65 45.14 -10.64
C GLN A 3 -30.94 45.27 -9.84
N GLY A 4 -31.84 46.19 -10.21
CA GLY A 4 -33.11 46.37 -9.50
C GLY A 4 -34.10 45.23 -9.72
N ALA A 5 -33.99 44.48 -10.82
CA ALA A 5 -34.75 43.26 -11.04
C ALA A 5 -34.23 42.10 -10.15
N ILE A 6 -32.91 42.03 -9.97
CA ILE A 6 -32.25 41.04 -9.09
C ILE A 6 -32.60 41.31 -7.62
N GLU A 7 -32.50 42.56 -7.15
CA GLU A 7 -32.86 42.92 -5.76
C GLU A 7 -34.32 42.59 -5.43
N LYS A 8 -35.24 42.91 -6.34
CA LYS A 8 -36.66 42.55 -6.18
C LYS A 8 -36.86 41.04 -6.14
N GLY A 9 -36.14 40.29 -6.97
CA GLY A 9 -36.14 38.83 -6.92
C GLY A 9 -35.68 38.31 -5.56
N VAL A 10 -34.53 38.76 -5.06
CA VAL A 10 -33.96 38.35 -3.76
C VAL A 10 -34.89 38.69 -2.60
N GLN A 11 -35.52 39.86 -2.61
CA GLN A 11 -36.48 40.28 -1.58
C GLN A 11 -37.75 39.40 -1.55
N ILE A 12 -38.20 38.92 -2.71
CA ILE A 12 -39.35 38.00 -2.80
C ILE A 12 -38.99 36.65 -2.18
N TYR A 13 -37.81 36.09 -2.52
CA TYR A 13 -37.38 34.80 -1.97
C TYR A 13 -37.10 34.87 -0.47
N THR A 14 -36.43 35.92 0.01
CA THR A 14 -36.15 36.09 1.45
C THR A 14 -37.45 36.27 2.26
N ASN A 15 -38.41 37.05 1.77
CA ASN A 15 -39.72 37.16 2.42
C ASN A 15 -40.48 35.83 2.42
N LEU A 16 -40.41 35.04 1.34
CA LEU A 16 -41.05 33.72 1.27
C LEU A 16 -40.44 32.75 2.29
N ILE A 17 -39.11 32.72 2.40
CA ILE A 17 -38.38 31.87 3.35
C ILE A 17 -38.68 32.28 4.80
N MET A 18 -38.67 33.59 5.10
CA MET A 18 -38.95 34.11 6.44
C MET A 18 -40.41 33.88 6.86
N LYS A 19 -41.36 33.97 5.92
CA LYS A 19 -42.79 33.76 6.19
C LYS A 19 -43.12 32.29 6.50
N TYR A 20 -42.42 31.34 5.86
CA TYR A 20 -42.66 29.90 6.04
C TYR A 20 -41.41 29.15 6.50
N ALA A 21 -40.72 29.69 7.52
CA ALA A 21 -39.43 29.18 7.99
C ALA A 21 -39.45 27.69 8.38
N ILE A 22 -40.55 27.21 8.98
CA ILE A 22 -40.67 25.79 9.36
C ILE A 22 -40.86 24.90 8.13
N ALA A 23 -41.63 25.33 7.13
CA ALA A 23 -41.88 24.55 5.93
C ALA A 23 -40.63 24.47 5.04
N THR A 24 -39.86 25.56 4.93
CA THR A 24 -38.59 25.56 4.20
C THR A 24 -37.56 24.63 4.86
N LEU A 25 -37.48 24.65 6.20
CA LEU A 25 -36.63 23.72 6.95
C LEU A 25 -37.01 22.26 6.68
N LEU A 26 -38.30 21.93 6.70
CA LEU A 26 -38.78 20.57 6.39
C LEU A 26 -38.43 20.13 4.97
N VAL A 27 -38.56 21.01 3.99
CA VAL A 27 -38.18 20.72 2.60
C VAL A 27 -36.68 20.48 2.48
N ILE A 28 -35.85 21.31 3.12
CA ILE A 28 -34.40 21.13 3.13
C ILE A 28 -34.04 19.80 3.79
N VAL A 29 -34.63 19.47 4.95
CA VAL A 29 -34.40 18.20 5.63
C VAL A 29 -34.80 17.02 4.74
N LEU A 30 -35.95 17.08 4.08
CA LEU A 30 -36.40 16.03 3.15
C LEU A 30 -35.41 15.83 1.99
N ILE A 31 -34.90 16.92 1.42
CA ILE A 31 -33.87 16.87 0.37
C ILE A 31 -32.59 16.24 0.93
N THR A 32 -32.12 16.65 2.11
CA THR A 32 -30.89 16.08 2.71
C THR A 32 -31.02 14.59 3.00
N VAL A 33 -32.15 14.13 3.53
CA VAL A 33 -32.40 12.70 3.79
C VAL A 33 -32.49 11.89 2.49
N SER A 34 -33.05 12.47 1.44
CA SER A 34 -33.13 11.83 0.13
C SER A 34 -31.75 11.64 -0.50
N LEU A 35 -30.83 12.60 -0.29
CA LEU A 35 -29.45 12.54 -0.77
C LEU A 35 -28.52 11.71 0.13
N LEU A 36 -28.89 11.49 1.40
CA LEU A 36 -28.06 10.75 2.35
C LEU A 36 -27.73 9.33 1.87
N LYS A 37 -28.70 8.64 1.24
CA LYS A 37 -28.45 7.30 0.69
C LYS A 37 -27.39 7.32 -0.40
N ALA A 38 -27.48 8.28 -1.34
CA ALA A 38 -26.50 8.43 -2.40
C ALA A 38 -25.11 8.78 -1.84
N ALA A 39 -25.04 9.58 -0.78
CA ALA A 39 -23.77 9.90 -0.11
C ALA A 39 -23.14 8.68 0.58
N LEU A 40 -23.94 7.86 1.28
CA LEU A 40 -23.43 6.63 1.93
C LEU A 40 -22.96 5.60 0.89
N THR A 41 -23.69 5.41 -0.20
CA THR A 41 -23.26 4.51 -1.28
C THR A 41 -22.02 5.04 -2.02
N PHE A 42 -21.84 6.36 -2.08
CA PHE A 42 -20.63 6.98 -2.66
C PHE A 42 -19.40 6.72 -1.79
N GLU A 43 -19.51 6.78 -0.47
CA GLU A 43 -18.44 6.44 0.47
C GLU A 43 -18.01 4.98 0.35
N GLU A 44 -18.97 4.05 0.25
CA GLU A 44 -18.70 2.63 0.02
C GLU A 44 -17.97 2.39 -1.32
N ASN A 45 -18.38 3.09 -2.39
CA ASN A 45 -17.73 2.99 -3.69
C ASN A 45 -16.33 3.60 -3.73
N MET A 46 -16.05 4.65 -2.95
CA MET A 46 -14.68 5.18 -2.81
C MET A 46 -13.75 4.25 -2.04
N THR A 47 -14.30 3.37 -1.21
CA THR A 47 -13.53 2.39 -0.43
C THR A 47 -13.24 1.12 -1.24
N ARG A 48 -13.82 0.97 -2.44
CA ARG A 48 -13.47 -0.10 -3.37
C ARG A 48 -12.09 0.16 -3.98
N ASP A 49 -11.34 -0.91 -4.20
CA ASP A 49 -9.97 -0.91 -4.72
C ASP A 49 -9.80 -0.16 -6.05
N ILE A 50 -8.55 -0.04 -6.51
CA ILE A 50 -8.06 0.66 -7.70
C ILE A 50 -8.91 0.48 -9.00
N GLU A 51 -9.78 -0.53 -9.04
CA GLU A 51 -10.79 -0.81 -10.07
C GLU A 51 -11.69 0.39 -10.41
N VAL A 52 -12.05 1.23 -9.44
CA VAL A 52 -12.89 2.42 -9.68
C VAL A 52 -12.21 3.45 -10.60
N TYR A 53 -10.88 3.37 -10.73
CA TYR A 53 -10.09 4.22 -11.61
C TYR A 53 -9.73 3.56 -12.94
N LEU A 54 -10.06 2.26 -13.13
CA LEU A 54 -9.82 1.58 -14.40
C LEU A 54 -10.93 1.94 -15.39
N PRO A 55 -10.59 2.28 -16.65
CA PRO A 55 -11.59 2.52 -17.67
C PRO A 55 -12.38 1.22 -17.94
N GLU A 56 -13.70 1.30 -17.85
CA GLU A 56 -14.61 0.18 -18.13
C GLU A 56 -14.56 -0.21 -19.61
N GLY A 57 -14.36 -1.49 -19.92
CA GLY A 57 -14.46 -2.05 -21.28
C GLY A 57 -13.17 -2.09 -22.10
N GLU A 58 -12.01 -1.86 -21.49
CA GLU A 58 -10.69 -2.03 -22.11
C GLU A 58 -10.15 -3.45 -21.87
N GLU A 59 -9.65 -4.11 -22.92
CA GLU A 59 -9.04 -5.45 -22.86
C GLU A 59 -7.86 -5.50 -21.86
N SER A 60 -7.18 -4.37 -21.68
CA SER A 60 -6.09 -4.23 -20.71
C SER A 60 -6.54 -4.29 -19.24
N THR A 61 -7.78 -3.88 -18.94
CA THR A 61 -8.36 -3.97 -17.59
C THR A 61 -8.65 -5.43 -17.23
N ASP A 62 -9.21 -6.20 -18.16
CA ASP A 62 -9.53 -7.61 -17.96
C ASP A 62 -8.26 -8.44 -17.74
N ILE A 63 -7.20 -8.18 -18.51
CA ILE A 63 -5.89 -8.82 -18.31
C ILE A 63 -5.31 -8.46 -16.94
N LEU A 64 -5.41 -7.20 -16.49
CA LEU A 64 -4.90 -6.82 -15.16
C LEU A 64 -5.66 -7.51 -14.02
N ILE A 65 -6.96 -7.75 -14.19
CA ILE A 65 -7.81 -8.50 -13.25
C ILE A 65 -7.46 -9.99 -13.29
N GLU A 66 -7.36 -10.59 -14.47
CA GLU A 66 -6.97 -12.00 -14.66
C GLU A 66 -5.61 -12.29 -14.03
N VAL A 67 -4.65 -11.41 -14.29
CA VAL A 67 -3.31 -11.57 -13.73
C VAL A 67 -3.51 -11.50 -12.19
N ARG A 68 -4.21 -10.52 -11.60
CA ARG A 68 -4.38 -10.41 -10.12
C ARG A 68 -5.01 -11.64 -9.47
N GLU A 69 -5.82 -12.42 -10.18
CA GLU A 69 -6.34 -13.70 -9.66
C GLU A 69 -5.21 -14.72 -9.43
N ASP A 70 -4.14 -14.67 -10.24
CA ASP A 70 -3.02 -15.63 -10.22
C ASP A 70 -1.75 -15.11 -9.52
N TRP A 71 -1.56 -13.80 -9.32
CA TRP A 71 -0.46 -13.23 -8.51
C TRP A 71 -0.97 -12.35 -7.37
N ALA A 72 -0.39 -12.57 -6.18
CA ALA A 72 -0.61 -11.67 -5.06
C ALA A 72 -0.07 -10.27 -5.39
N THR A 73 -0.95 -9.27 -5.37
CA THR A 73 -0.60 -7.84 -5.54
C THR A 73 -0.12 -7.18 -4.27
N ASP A 74 -0.18 -7.88 -3.14
CA ASP A 74 0.05 -7.30 -1.82
C ASP A 74 1.56 -7.25 -1.54
N LEU A 75 2.10 -6.03 -1.48
CA LEU A 75 3.51 -5.76 -1.23
C LEU A 75 3.69 -4.93 0.03
N ILE A 76 4.62 -5.34 0.90
CA ILE A 76 5.09 -4.57 2.04
C ILE A 76 6.51 -4.09 1.73
N ILE A 77 6.75 -2.77 1.84
CA ILE A 77 8.08 -2.17 1.67
C ILE A 77 8.54 -1.64 3.02
N VAL A 78 9.67 -2.15 3.51
CA VAL A 78 10.34 -1.67 4.73
C VAL A 78 11.57 -0.86 4.33
N TYR A 79 11.57 0.43 4.66
CA TYR A 79 12.73 1.30 4.47
C TYR A 79 13.64 1.23 5.69
N ILE A 80 14.91 0.93 5.46
CA ILE A 80 15.93 0.85 6.50
C ILE A 80 17.03 1.85 6.17
N GLU A 81 17.33 2.72 7.13
CA GLU A 81 18.39 3.72 7.01
C GLU A 81 19.42 3.54 8.13
N THR A 82 20.68 3.75 7.80
CA THR A 82 21.78 3.83 8.77
C THR A 82 22.05 5.29 9.17
N PRO A 83 22.66 5.55 10.34
CA PRO A 83 22.86 6.91 10.84
C PRO A 83 23.61 7.87 9.91
N ASN A 84 24.46 7.35 9.01
CA ASN A 84 25.15 8.13 7.98
C ASN A 84 24.21 8.79 6.96
N ALA A 85 23.00 8.27 6.74
CA ALA A 85 22.01 8.88 5.86
C ALA A 85 21.47 10.20 6.43
N GLY A 86 21.28 10.25 7.76
CA GLY A 86 20.75 11.43 8.44
C GLY A 86 21.81 12.43 8.90
N ASN A 87 23.02 11.97 9.23
CA ASN A 87 24.11 12.82 9.70
C ASN A 87 25.48 12.34 9.17
N PRO A 88 25.79 12.62 7.89
CA PRO A 88 27.01 12.13 7.24
C PRO A 88 28.29 12.78 7.79
N ASP A 89 28.19 13.95 8.42
CA ASP A 89 29.35 14.63 9.01
C ASP A 89 29.81 13.95 10.30
N TYR A 90 28.88 13.38 11.07
CA TYR A 90 29.16 12.68 12.34
C TYR A 90 29.40 11.18 12.15
N PHE A 91 28.63 10.53 11.25
CA PHE A 91 28.74 9.12 10.93
C PHE A 91 29.38 8.97 9.54
N ASN A 92 30.71 8.99 9.52
CA ASN A 92 31.51 9.00 8.29
C ASN A 92 32.43 7.79 8.15
N ASP A 93 32.35 6.81 9.05
CA ASP A 93 33.15 5.60 8.94
C ASP A 93 32.59 4.73 7.79
N PRO A 94 33.38 4.52 6.72
CA PRO A 94 32.89 3.83 5.54
C PRO A 94 32.61 2.33 5.78
N VAL A 95 33.06 1.78 6.91
CA VAL A 95 32.93 0.38 7.28
C VAL A 95 31.77 0.17 8.24
N VAL A 96 31.69 0.91 9.35
CA VAL A 96 30.69 0.64 10.41
C VAL A 96 29.38 1.39 10.24
N ASP A 97 29.40 2.56 9.60
CA ASP A 97 28.20 3.39 9.47
C ASP A 97 27.41 3.09 8.19
N ASN A 98 27.90 2.18 7.35
CA ASN A 98 27.28 1.80 6.08
C ASN A 98 26.18 0.73 6.28
N ILE A 99 25.14 0.76 5.44
CA ILE A 99 24.08 -0.25 5.41
C ILE A 99 24.61 -1.68 5.15
N THR A 100 25.77 -1.79 4.50
CA THR A 100 26.44 -3.06 4.22
C THR A 100 27.30 -3.58 5.38
N TYR A 101 27.31 -2.89 6.52
CA TYR A 101 28.03 -3.36 7.71
C TYR A 101 27.44 -4.69 8.22
N VAL A 102 28.31 -5.67 8.52
CA VAL A 102 27.88 -7.06 8.79
C VAL A 102 26.87 -7.17 9.95
N PRO A 103 27.04 -6.52 11.11
CA PRO A 103 26.01 -6.47 12.14
C PRO A 103 24.65 -5.94 11.65
N THR A 104 24.64 -4.85 10.88
CA THR A 104 23.41 -4.30 10.29
C THR A 104 22.74 -5.32 9.37
N LEU A 105 23.51 -5.98 8.50
CA LEU A 105 22.98 -7.03 7.62
C LEU A 105 22.42 -8.23 8.39
N LYS A 106 22.97 -8.57 9.56
CA LYS A 106 22.44 -9.61 10.44
C LYS A 106 21.13 -9.21 11.09
N GLU A 107 20.97 -7.95 11.50
CA GLU A 107 19.70 -7.44 12.01
C GLU A 107 18.63 -7.45 10.92
N ILE A 108 18.98 -7.06 9.68
CA ILE A 108 18.08 -7.16 8.53
C ILE A 108 17.68 -8.62 8.28
N ALA A 109 18.62 -9.56 8.31
CA ALA A 109 18.32 -10.99 8.14
C ALA A 109 17.43 -11.54 9.27
N PHE A 110 17.63 -11.09 10.50
CA PHE A 110 16.78 -11.46 11.62
C PHE A 110 15.35 -10.93 11.47
N LEU A 111 15.19 -9.71 10.93
CA LEU A 111 13.89 -9.16 10.60
C LEU A 111 13.19 -9.98 9.50
N GLU A 112 13.92 -10.38 8.44
CA GLU A 112 13.39 -11.28 7.39
C GLU A 112 12.87 -12.59 8.00
N GLU A 113 13.67 -13.27 8.83
CA GLU A 113 13.25 -14.52 9.51
C GLU A 113 12.06 -14.30 10.47
N THR A 114 11.93 -13.11 11.05
CA THR A 114 10.80 -12.81 11.92
C THR A 114 9.50 -12.60 11.13
N ILE A 115 9.61 -12.02 9.94
CA ILE A 115 8.46 -11.76 9.06
C ILE A 115 8.00 -13.06 8.41
N ASP A 116 8.93 -13.77 7.77
CA ASP A 116 8.69 -14.99 7.00
C ASP A 116 9.48 -16.16 7.63
N TYR A 117 8.95 -16.63 8.77
CA TYR A 117 9.63 -17.61 9.61
C TYR A 117 9.81 -18.96 8.94
N ASN A 118 8.84 -19.39 8.12
CA ASN A 118 8.89 -20.68 7.45
C ASN A 118 9.64 -20.60 6.11
N GLY A 119 9.58 -19.47 5.39
CA GLY A 119 10.22 -19.29 4.10
C GLY A 119 11.69 -18.86 4.13
N GLN A 120 12.18 -18.25 5.23
CA GLN A 120 13.57 -17.76 5.32
C GLN A 120 14.57 -18.69 6.00
N ARG A 121 14.16 -19.91 6.40
CA ARG A 121 15.04 -20.83 7.12
C ARG A 121 15.89 -21.69 6.20
N GLU A 122 17.14 -21.91 6.62
CA GLU A 122 18.12 -22.71 5.88
C GLU A 122 17.83 -24.22 5.92
N ASP A 123 17.07 -24.70 6.92
CA ASP A 123 16.69 -26.11 7.05
C ASP A 123 15.48 -26.45 6.16
N LEU A 124 15.77 -26.64 4.87
CA LEU A 124 14.80 -27.04 3.85
C LEU A 124 14.20 -28.46 4.08
N ALA A 125 14.77 -29.26 4.99
CA ALA A 125 14.24 -30.59 5.30
C ALA A 125 13.06 -30.52 6.28
N THR A 126 13.13 -29.59 7.24
CA THR A 126 12.07 -29.37 8.23
C THR A 126 11.11 -28.26 7.80
N TYR A 127 11.62 -27.22 7.14
CA TYR A 127 10.88 -26.03 6.71
C TYR A 127 11.16 -25.80 5.22
N GLN A 128 10.31 -26.36 4.36
CA GLN A 128 10.33 -25.99 2.95
C GLN A 128 9.76 -24.58 2.80
N ALA A 129 10.26 -23.83 1.81
CA ALA A 129 9.65 -22.57 1.41
C ALA A 129 8.16 -22.84 1.12
N ASP A 130 7.32 -22.41 2.03
CA ASP A 130 5.89 -22.72 2.10
C ASP A 130 5.09 -21.82 1.16
N ARG A 131 5.73 -20.84 0.50
CA ARG A 131 5.15 -19.92 -0.48
C ARG A 131 3.88 -19.24 0.07
N GLY A 132 3.85 -19.00 1.37
CA GLY A 132 2.73 -18.35 2.05
C GLY A 132 1.59 -19.29 2.47
N ASP A 133 1.76 -20.61 2.41
CA ASP A 133 0.73 -21.57 2.84
C ASP A 133 0.43 -21.47 4.35
N ILE A 134 1.41 -21.11 5.19
CA ILE A 134 1.26 -21.07 6.65
C ILE A 134 1.02 -19.64 7.16
N ASP A 135 1.78 -18.67 6.66
CA ASP A 135 1.78 -17.28 7.15
C ASP A 135 1.30 -16.24 6.13
N GLY A 136 0.97 -16.65 4.91
CA GLY A 136 0.51 -15.76 3.85
C GLY A 136 1.62 -14.96 3.16
N ILE A 137 2.89 -15.23 3.45
CA ILE A 137 4.03 -14.52 2.85
C ILE A 137 4.72 -15.40 1.81
N ILE A 138 4.67 -14.96 0.54
CA ILE A 138 5.19 -15.76 -0.58
C ILE A 138 6.72 -15.70 -0.65
N PHE A 139 7.31 -14.53 -0.38
CA PHE A 139 8.75 -14.34 -0.32
C PHE A 139 9.11 -13.06 0.44
N THR A 140 10.32 -13.01 0.99
CA THR A 140 10.96 -11.76 1.46
C THR A 140 12.32 -11.58 0.79
N LEU A 141 12.73 -10.33 0.57
CA LEU A 141 13.97 -10.00 -0.11
C LEU A 141 14.58 -8.72 0.46
N SER A 142 15.85 -8.79 0.86
CA SER A 142 16.66 -7.64 1.27
C SER A 142 18.09 -7.70 0.70
N ILE A 143 18.85 -6.63 0.95
CA ILE A 143 20.29 -6.59 0.66
C ILE A 143 21.08 -7.69 1.38
N SER A 144 20.63 -8.12 2.57
CA SER A 144 21.25 -9.22 3.30
C SER A 144 21.10 -10.55 2.55
N THR A 145 19.90 -10.82 2.03
CA THR A 145 19.60 -11.97 1.17
C THR A 145 20.45 -11.98 -0.09
N LEU A 146 20.59 -10.85 -0.79
CA LEU A 146 21.47 -10.76 -1.95
C LEU A 146 22.93 -11.11 -1.59
N ILE A 147 23.47 -10.57 -0.51
CA ILE A 147 24.86 -10.82 -0.09
C ILE A 147 25.07 -12.28 0.34
N LYS A 148 24.10 -12.89 1.05
CA LYS A 148 24.10 -14.30 1.42
C LYS A 148 24.16 -15.18 0.16
N GLU A 149 23.31 -14.91 -0.84
CA GLU A 149 23.25 -15.66 -2.09
C GLU A 149 24.52 -15.53 -2.94
N PHE A 150 25.08 -14.33 -3.07
CA PHE A 150 26.35 -14.13 -3.79
C PHE A 150 27.50 -14.92 -3.15
N ASN A 151 27.57 -14.98 -1.82
CA ASN A 151 28.61 -15.74 -1.12
C ASN A 151 28.34 -17.26 -1.11
N SER A 152 27.08 -17.67 -1.19
CA SER A 152 26.67 -19.08 -1.25
C SER A 152 26.87 -19.68 -2.65
N THR A 153 26.71 -18.89 -3.72
CA THR A 153 26.75 -19.35 -5.12
C THR A 153 28.09 -20.00 -5.49
N ASN A 154 29.22 -19.38 -5.13
CA ASN A 154 30.54 -19.95 -5.44
C ASN A 154 30.80 -21.26 -4.69
N ALA A 155 30.41 -21.33 -3.41
CA ALA A 155 30.58 -22.54 -2.60
C ALA A 155 29.73 -23.69 -3.14
N ARG A 156 28.46 -23.43 -3.48
CA ARG A 156 27.55 -24.42 -4.06
C ARG A 156 27.96 -24.88 -5.46
N PHE A 157 28.49 -23.99 -6.28
CA PHE A 157 29.00 -24.34 -7.61
C PHE A 157 30.23 -25.25 -7.51
N ILE A 158 31.15 -24.96 -6.59
CA ILE A 158 32.32 -25.82 -6.34
C ILE A 158 31.86 -27.18 -5.80
N GLU A 159 30.95 -27.22 -4.83
CA GLU A 159 30.43 -28.48 -4.27
C GLU A 159 29.70 -29.34 -5.32
N ALA A 160 28.92 -28.72 -6.21
CA ALA A 160 28.24 -29.40 -7.31
C ALA A 160 29.18 -29.84 -8.44
N SER A 161 30.27 -29.09 -8.69
CA SER A 161 31.24 -29.38 -9.75
C SER A 161 32.33 -30.37 -9.32
N GLU A 162 32.73 -30.35 -8.05
CA GLU A 162 33.82 -31.19 -7.54
C GLU A 162 33.35 -32.54 -6.99
N GLY A 163 32.03 -32.78 -6.94
CA GLY A 163 31.43 -34.10 -6.86
C GLY A 163 31.99 -35.04 -5.78
N LYS A 164 31.24 -35.23 -4.71
CA LYS A 164 31.17 -36.59 -4.15
C LYS A 164 30.34 -37.47 -5.08
#